data_AF-B7FVT4-F1
#
_entry.id   AF-B7FVT4-F1
#
_cell.length_a   1.000
_cell.length_b   1.000
_cell.length_c   1.000
_cell.angle_alpha   90.00
_cell.angle_beta   90.00
_cell.angle_gamma   90.00
#
_symmetry.space_group_name_H-M   'P 1'
#
loop_
_entity.id
_entity.type
_entity.pdbx_description
1 polymer ?
#
loop_
_entity_poly.entity_id
_entity_poly.type
_entity_poly.pdbx_seq_one_letter_code
_entity_poly.pdbx_strand_id
1 'polypeptide(L)'
;MATAAMLRMASTPWAFRWVRPLGGIDIKSRLFSSEYNDRLRNIGISAHIDSGKTTLTERILFYTGRISAIHDVRGKDGVGAKMDSMDLEREKGITIQSAATFCRWKDSHINIIDTPGHVDFTIEVERALRVLDGGILVLCGVSGVQSQSLTVDRQMKRYNIPRLAFVNKLDRQGSNPDKVIGQLRDQLKLNAAALQIPMGLENDHVGVIDLIEKKAYTFDGERGELVKEGPIPVEYQELVEKKTAELVEKLSDADDEIAEIFLMEEKPDEEALKAAIRQPFSAEEQKESGQGNMFENRCVGTNIPPEYYSSCEKGSIDAFTEGALVGCEVEGVRVVLQDGAAHAVDSSDQAFRTCMANAVRETMKKSNPSILEPVMTVQVEAPADFQGTVVAGLNRRMGMIQSSDMNDDGSGIKIQAEVPLANMFGYSTELRSQTQGKGEFTMEYLKHTQVPRNTQEELMK
;
A
#
# COMPACT_ATOMS: atom_id res chain seq x y z
N MET A 1 17.03 23.54 -5.25
CA MET A 1 16.29 23.57 -3.97
C MET A 1 15.13 22.61 -4.09
N ALA A 2 15.08 21.53 -3.30
CA ALA A 2 13.99 20.56 -3.37
C ALA A 2 12.87 20.99 -2.40
N THR A 3 12.07 21.93 -2.83
CA THR A 3 10.77 22.23 -2.22
C THR A 3 9.72 21.38 -2.92
N ALA A 4 8.74 20.88 -2.19
CA ALA A 4 7.77 19.92 -2.72
C ALA A 4 6.40 20.17 -2.11
N ALA A 5 5.37 19.86 -2.90
CA ALA A 5 4.01 19.78 -2.42
C ALA A 5 3.74 18.36 -1.87
N MET A 6 3.40 18.26 -0.59
CA MET A 6 2.91 17.01 0.01
C MET A 6 1.44 16.75 -0.40
N LEU A 7 1.14 15.49 -0.72
CA LEU A 7 -0.19 14.98 -1.05
C LEU A 7 -0.43 13.69 -0.26
N ARG A 8 -1.58 13.55 0.42
CA ARG A 8 -1.93 12.33 1.15
C ARG A 8 -2.78 11.39 0.31
N MET A 9 -2.59 10.08 0.49
CA MET A 9 -3.38 9.02 -0.15
C MET A 9 -3.70 7.89 0.84
N ALA A 10 -4.93 7.40 0.77
CA ALA A 10 -5.52 6.48 1.72
C ALA A 10 -5.05 5.01 1.58
N SER A 11 -4.88 4.34 2.73
CA SER A 11 -5.10 2.89 2.95
C SER A 11 -5.27 2.57 4.46
N THR A 12 -6.03 1.50 4.75
CA THR A 12 -6.73 1.03 5.98
C THR A 12 -6.00 0.89 7.35
N PRO A 13 -6.72 0.77 8.51
CA PRO A 13 -6.15 0.62 9.87
C PRO A 13 -5.97 -0.82 10.41
N TRP A 14 -5.06 -0.93 11.39
CA TRP A 14 -4.96 -2.02 12.38
C TRP A 14 -5.73 -1.65 13.66
N ALA A 15 -6.46 -2.62 14.22
CA ALA A 15 -6.89 -2.63 15.63
C ALA A 15 -6.33 -3.89 16.30
N PHE A 16 -5.25 -3.74 17.09
CA PHE A 16 -4.80 -4.82 17.97
C PHE A 16 -5.58 -4.80 19.29
N ARG A 17 -6.58 -5.67 19.39
CA ARG A 17 -7.19 -6.05 20.67
C ARG A 17 -6.34 -7.16 21.29
N TRP A 18 -5.62 -6.84 22.37
CA TRP A 18 -4.84 -7.82 23.13
C TRP A 18 -5.76 -8.92 23.67
N VAL A 19 -5.65 -10.14 23.13
CA VAL A 19 -6.13 -11.36 23.79
C VAL A 19 -5.05 -11.78 24.78
N ARG A 20 -5.36 -11.73 26.08
CA ARG A 20 -4.52 -12.26 27.16
C ARG A 20 -4.36 -13.78 27.02
N PRO A 21 -3.14 -14.33 27.01
CA PRO A 21 -2.90 -15.69 27.49
C PRO A 21 -2.82 -15.65 29.02
N LEU A 22 -3.62 -16.49 29.67
CA LEU A 22 -3.47 -16.84 31.07
C LEU A 22 -2.19 -17.65 31.26
N GLY A 23 -1.28 -17.20 32.13
CA GLY A 23 -0.27 -18.06 32.76
C GLY A 23 1.20 -17.70 32.51
N GLY A 24 1.79 -17.01 33.51
CA GLY A 24 3.15 -17.28 34.01
C GLY A 24 4.36 -16.98 33.11
N ILE A 25 4.89 -15.77 33.19
CA ILE A 25 6.21 -15.43 33.75
C ILE A 25 6.34 -13.90 33.72
N ASP A 26 6.51 -13.31 34.90
CA ASP A 26 6.62 -11.87 35.11
C ASP A 26 8.03 -11.38 34.77
N ILE A 27 8.18 -10.70 33.64
CA ILE A 27 9.35 -9.87 33.32
C ILE A 27 8.86 -8.42 33.12
N LYS A 28 8.26 -7.84 34.16
CA LYS A 28 8.22 -6.39 34.32
C LYS A 28 9.55 -5.88 34.85
N SER A 29 10.54 -5.67 33.96
CA SER A 29 11.66 -4.78 34.25
C SER A 29 12.36 -4.24 33.00
N ARG A 30 11.60 -3.54 32.16
CA ARG A 30 12.07 -2.31 31.50
C ARG A 30 10.86 -1.59 30.92
N LEU A 31 10.53 -0.49 31.57
CA LEU A 31 9.65 0.56 31.06
C LEU A 31 10.18 1.01 29.69
N PHE A 32 9.72 0.42 28.59
CA PHE A 32 9.53 1.17 27.37
C PHE A 32 8.14 1.77 27.50
N SER A 33 8.08 3.04 27.86
CA SER A 33 6.83 3.79 28.01
C SER A 33 6.04 3.70 26.70
N SER A 34 4.71 3.63 26.78
CA SER A 34 3.84 3.74 25.59
C SER A 34 4.17 5.01 24.79
N GLU A 35 4.63 6.08 25.45
CA GLU A 35 5.12 7.31 24.81
C GLU A 35 6.31 7.12 23.86
N TYR A 36 7.20 6.13 24.10
CA TYR A 36 8.34 5.89 23.21
C TYR A 36 7.89 5.27 21.87
N ASN A 37 6.91 4.35 21.92
CA ASN A 37 6.37 3.72 20.71
C ASN A 37 5.53 4.70 19.88
N ASP A 38 4.78 5.59 20.53
CA ASP A 38 3.97 6.60 19.82
C ASP A 38 4.82 7.62 19.04
N ARG A 39 6.12 7.72 19.35
CA ARG A 39 7.09 8.62 18.71
C ARG A 39 8.03 7.92 17.72
N LEU A 40 7.91 6.59 17.56
CA LEU A 40 8.68 5.81 16.59
C LEU A 40 7.93 5.72 15.26
N ARG A 41 8.62 5.95 14.13
CA ARG A 41 8.06 5.81 12.78
C ARG A 41 9.02 5.03 11.90
N ASN A 42 8.54 3.94 11.30
CA ASN A 42 9.26 3.19 10.28
C ASN A 42 8.70 3.60 8.90
N ILE A 43 9.47 4.35 8.13
CA ILE A 43 9.05 4.87 6.82
C ILE A 43 9.91 4.31 5.69
N GLY A 44 9.26 3.99 4.57
CA GLY A 44 9.96 3.64 3.33
C GLY A 44 9.84 4.73 2.30
N ILE A 45 10.90 4.95 1.54
CA ILE A 45 10.89 5.88 0.41
C ILE A 45 10.91 5.07 -0.87
N SER A 46 9.87 5.20 -1.69
CA SER A 46 9.68 4.45 -2.93
C SER A 46 9.28 5.38 -4.08
N ALA A 47 9.68 5.05 -5.30
CA ALA A 47 9.53 5.92 -6.47
C ALA A 47 9.96 5.20 -7.74
N HIS A 48 9.61 5.78 -8.89
CA HIS A 48 10.24 5.45 -10.16
C HIS A 48 11.75 5.78 -10.19
N ILE A 49 12.47 5.24 -11.18
CA ILE A 49 13.89 5.51 -11.44
C ILE A 49 14.09 7.02 -11.64
N ASP A 50 15.23 7.55 -11.22
CA ASP A 50 15.58 8.97 -11.37
C ASP A 50 14.53 9.97 -10.84
N SER A 51 13.67 9.58 -9.91
CA SER A 51 12.69 10.48 -9.27
C SER A 51 13.25 11.23 -8.04
N GLY A 52 14.47 10.88 -7.62
CA GLY A 52 15.19 11.54 -6.54
C GLY A 52 14.95 10.97 -5.13
N LYS A 53 14.72 9.66 -5.00
CA LYS A 53 14.60 8.96 -3.70
C LYS A 53 15.83 9.17 -2.83
N THR A 54 16.99 8.77 -3.33
CA THR A 54 18.27 8.85 -2.63
C THR A 54 18.59 10.29 -2.25
N THR A 55 18.35 11.24 -3.15
CA THR A 55 18.51 12.67 -2.88
C THR A 55 17.58 13.15 -1.76
N LEU A 56 16.31 12.70 -1.74
CA LEU A 56 15.37 13.01 -0.66
C LEU A 56 15.86 12.42 0.68
N THR A 57 16.25 11.14 0.69
CA THR A 57 16.79 10.46 1.86
C THR A 57 18.01 11.20 2.44
N GLU A 58 18.95 11.61 1.59
CA GLU A 58 20.12 12.37 2.03
C GLU A 58 19.75 13.73 2.62
N ARG A 59 18.80 14.45 2.01
CA ARG A 59 18.34 15.74 2.53
C ARG A 59 17.69 15.59 3.90
N ILE A 60 16.90 14.53 4.11
CA ILE A 60 16.33 14.20 5.43
C ILE A 60 17.45 13.95 6.45
N LEU A 61 18.47 13.17 6.09
CA LEU A 61 19.62 12.91 6.97
C LEU A 61 20.43 14.18 7.27
N PHE A 62 20.53 15.11 6.32
CA PHE A 62 21.26 16.36 6.51
C PHE A 62 20.52 17.29 7.48
N TYR A 63 19.23 17.54 7.24
CA TYR A 63 18.45 18.44 8.09
C TYR A 63 18.22 17.87 9.50
N THR A 64 18.27 16.55 9.67
CA THR A 64 18.24 15.91 10.99
C THR A 64 19.61 15.90 11.70
N GLY A 65 20.64 16.49 11.08
CA GLY A 65 22.01 16.59 11.64
C GLY A 65 22.79 15.27 11.61
N ARG A 66 22.30 14.26 10.89
CA ARG A 66 22.91 12.92 10.79
C ARG A 66 24.11 12.87 9.84
N ILE A 67 24.09 13.71 8.80
CA ILE A 67 25.21 13.91 7.88
C ILE A 67 25.58 15.39 7.85
N SER A 68 26.87 15.69 7.75
CA SER A 68 27.41 17.05 7.73
C SER A 68 27.51 17.64 6.31
N ALA A 69 27.43 16.80 5.28
CA ALA A 69 27.50 17.21 3.88
C ALA A 69 26.61 16.32 3.00
N ILE A 70 26.01 16.92 1.97
CA ILE A 70 25.19 16.24 0.96
C ILE A 70 26.03 16.11 -0.32
N HIS A 71 25.96 14.96 -0.98
CA HIS A 71 26.69 14.71 -2.22
C HIS A 71 25.71 14.25 -3.30
N ASP A 72 25.77 14.84 -4.49
CA ASP A 72 24.87 14.44 -5.56
C ASP A 72 25.22 13.05 -6.11
N VAL A 73 24.18 12.23 -6.36
CA VAL A 73 24.30 10.85 -6.89
C VAL A 73 25.10 10.81 -8.21
N ARG A 74 25.01 11.87 -9.02
CA ARG A 74 25.79 12.05 -10.27
C ARG A 74 26.67 13.31 -10.24
N GLY A 75 27.15 13.70 -9.06
CA GLY A 75 28.03 14.86 -8.90
C GLY A 75 29.41 14.66 -9.55
N LYS A 76 30.08 15.76 -9.92
CA LYS A 76 31.46 15.73 -10.46
C LYS A 76 32.51 15.39 -9.42
N ASP A 77 32.08 15.21 -8.17
CA ASP A 77 32.88 15.15 -6.96
C ASP A 77 33.43 13.74 -6.71
N GLY A 78 32.91 12.73 -7.42
CA GLY A 78 33.37 11.33 -7.35
C GLY A 78 33.06 10.58 -6.04
N VAL A 79 32.45 11.25 -5.06
CA VAL A 79 32.12 10.67 -3.74
C VAL A 79 30.82 9.85 -3.76
N GLY A 80 29.85 10.24 -4.60
CA GLY A 80 28.52 9.60 -4.67
C GLY A 80 27.66 9.83 -3.42
N ALA A 81 26.38 9.48 -3.49
CA ALA A 81 25.50 9.53 -2.32
C ALA A 81 25.97 8.53 -1.26
N LYS A 82 25.93 8.91 0.02
CA LYS A 82 26.39 8.09 1.16
C LYS A 82 25.56 6.81 1.34
N MET A 83 24.32 6.82 0.86
CA MET A 83 23.41 5.67 0.89
C MET A 83 23.74 4.62 -0.19
N ASP A 84 24.38 5.05 -1.29
CA ASP A 84 24.85 4.16 -2.35
C ASP A 84 26.27 3.67 -1.97
N SER A 85 26.31 2.57 -1.23
CA SER A 85 27.54 2.05 -0.61
C SER A 85 28.38 1.19 -1.56
N MET A 86 27.76 0.63 -2.59
CA MET A 86 28.44 -0.20 -3.59
C MET A 86 29.03 0.64 -4.72
N ASP A 87 30.21 0.27 -5.21
CA ASP A 87 30.87 0.94 -6.34
C ASP A 87 29.98 0.94 -7.61
N LEU A 88 29.21 -0.12 -7.82
CA LEU A 88 28.27 -0.25 -8.93
C LEU A 88 27.05 0.69 -8.81
N GLU A 89 26.59 0.97 -7.58
CA GLU A 89 25.49 1.91 -7.32
C GLU A 89 25.94 3.35 -7.64
N ARG A 90 27.15 3.72 -7.22
CA ARG A 90 27.74 5.04 -7.52
C ARG A 90 28.03 5.23 -9.00
N GLU A 91 28.53 4.20 -9.68
CA GLU A 91 28.84 4.26 -11.11
C GLU A 91 27.56 4.39 -11.97
N LYS A 92 26.49 3.70 -11.60
CA LYS A 92 25.22 3.69 -12.35
C LYS A 92 24.21 4.73 -11.87
N GLY A 93 24.40 5.30 -10.68
CA GLY A 93 23.48 6.22 -10.03
C GLY A 93 22.11 5.60 -9.75
N ILE A 94 22.08 4.31 -9.40
CA ILE A 94 20.86 3.57 -9.03
C ILE A 94 21.08 2.88 -7.67
N THR A 95 20.02 2.82 -6.87
CA THR A 95 20.01 2.06 -5.62
C THR A 95 19.66 0.60 -5.91
N ILE A 96 20.57 -0.31 -5.54
CA ILE A 96 20.48 -1.75 -5.77
C ILE A 96 20.01 -2.45 -4.51
N GLN A 97 20.59 -2.13 -3.34
CA GLN A 97 20.17 -2.68 -2.05
C GLN A 97 19.38 -1.69 -1.20
N SER A 98 18.45 -2.20 -0.40
CA SER A 98 17.71 -1.37 0.56
C SER A 98 18.62 -0.92 1.69
N ALA A 99 18.86 0.39 1.78
CA ALA A 99 19.65 0.97 2.84
C ALA A 99 18.74 1.39 4.00
N ALA A 100 18.92 0.76 5.17
CA ALA A 100 18.25 1.14 6.40
C ALA A 100 19.08 2.16 7.18
N THR A 101 18.47 3.28 7.55
CA THR A 101 19.11 4.35 8.33
C THR A 101 18.16 4.87 9.39
N PHE A 102 18.67 5.61 10.37
CA PHE A 102 17.85 6.19 11.42
C PHE A 102 18.23 7.64 11.72
N CYS A 103 17.22 8.45 11.98
CA CYS A 103 17.37 9.84 12.38
C CYS A 103 16.39 10.22 13.48
N ARG A 104 16.66 11.37 14.13
CA ARG A 104 15.74 11.97 15.10
C ARG A 104 15.27 13.30 14.55
N TRP A 105 13.97 13.54 14.55
CA TRP A 105 13.38 14.82 14.18
C TRP A 105 12.50 15.31 15.32
N LYS A 106 12.88 16.44 15.93
CA LYS A 106 12.29 16.92 17.19
C LYS A 106 12.34 15.79 18.24
N ASP A 107 11.17 15.39 18.75
CA ASP A 107 11.02 14.31 19.74
C ASP A 107 10.73 12.94 19.13
N SER A 108 10.66 12.84 17.80
CA SER A 108 10.32 11.61 17.08
C SER A 108 11.55 10.87 16.57
N HIS A 109 11.49 9.54 16.63
CA HIS A 109 12.49 8.63 16.11
C HIS A 109 12.01 8.08 14.78
N ILE A 110 12.81 8.25 13.72
CA ILE A 110 12.43 7.87 12.36
C ILE A 110 13.45 6.87 11.83
N ASN A 111 12.98 5.66 11.54
CA ASN A 111 13.72 4.65 10.79
C ASN A 111 13.32 4.77 9.33
N ILE A 112 14.31 4.94 8.45
CA ILE A 112 14.10 5.12 7.01
C ILE A 112 14.65 3.91 6.29
N ILE A 113 13.84 3.33 5.41
CA ILE A 113 14.28 2.30 4.47
C ILE A 113 14.21 2.91 3.06
N ASP A 114 15.37 3.16 2.47
CA ASP A 114 15.44 3.59 1.07
C ASP A 114 15.26 2.37 0.18
N THR A 115 14.18 2.33 -0.60
CA THR A 115 13.82 1.14 -1.40
C THR A 115 14.30 1.29 -2.85
N PRO A 116 14.79 0.21 -3.48
CA PRO A 116 15.17 0.22 -4.89
C PRO A 116 14.01 0.70 -5.79
N GLY A 117 14.33 1.51 -6.79
CA GLY A 117 13.35 2.06 -7.74
C GLY A 117 13.13 1.27 -9.02
N HIS A 118 13.91 0.20 -9.21
CA HIS A 118 13.97 -0.55 -10.46
C HIS A 118 13.12 -1.82 -10.37
N VAL A 119 12.51 -2.20 -11.50
CA VAL A 119 11.68 -3.42 -11.65
C VAL A 119 12.42 -4.72 -11.31
N ASP A 120 13.75 -4.68 -11.36
CA ASP A 120 14.64 -5.83 -11.15
C ASP A 120 14.81 -6.18 -9.66
N PHE A 121 14.49 -5.25 -8.76
CA PHE A 121 14.68 -5.39 -7.32
C PHE A 121 13.34 -5.43 -6.56
N THR A 122 12.27 -5.85 -7.24
CA THR A 122 10.90 -5.93 -6.69
C THR A 122 10.81 -6.80 -5.43
N ILE A 123 11.60 -7.88 -5.33
CA ILE A 123 11.67 -8.72 -4.12
C ILE A 123 12.16 -7.93 -2.90
N GLU A 124 13.12 -7.03 -3.11
CA GLU A 124 13.70 -6.24 -2.03
C GLU A 124 12.74 -5.14 -1.58
N VAL A 125 12.05 -4.51 -2.54
CA VAL A 125 10.94 -3.60 -2.26
C VAL A 125 9.83 -4.31 -1.46
N GLU A 126 9.43 -5.52 -1.84
CA GLU A 126 8.42 -6.27 -1.08
C GLU A 126 8.86 -6.60 0.35
N ARG A 127 10.13 -6.95 0.56
CA ARG A 127 10.68 -7.23 1.91
C ARG A 127 10.69 -5.96 2.76
N ALA A 128 11.10 -4.84 2.18
CA ALA A 128 11.09 -3.54 2.86
C ALA A 128 9.66 -3.15 3.25
N LEU A 129 8.71 -3.25 2.32
CA LEU A 129 7.33 -2.82 2.54
C LEU A 129 6.65 -3.54 3.73
N ARG A 130 6.92 -4.83 3.95
CA ARG A 130 6.31 -5.60 5.06
C ARG A 130 6.64 -5.11 6.48
N VAL A 131 7.69 -4.31 6.65
CA VAL A 131 8.16 -3.86 7.97
C VAL A 131 7.93 -2.37 8.22
N LEU A 132 7.25 -1.69 7.31
CA LEU A 132 7.02 -0.24 7.37
C LEU A 132 5.67 0.09 7.98
N ASP A 133 5.65 1.17 8.75
CA ASP A 133 4.43 1.80 9.25
C ASP A 133 3.81 2.74 8.20
N GLY A 134 4.62 3.23 7.24
CA GLY A 134 4.16 4.11 6.17
C GLY A 134 5.16 4.28 5.03
N GLY A 135 4.67 4.75 3.88
CA GLY A 135 5.46 4.95 2.66
C GLY A 135 5.46 6.41 2.19
N ILE A 136 6.55 6.83 1.57
CA ILE A 136 6.63 8.06 0.79
C ILE A 136 6.77 7.67 -0.67
N LEU A 137 5.74 7.95 -1.47
CA LEU A 137 5.74 7.75 -2.92
C LEU A 137 6.27 9.01 -3.59
N VAL A 138 7.54 9.01 -3.98
CA VAL A 138 8.16 10.14 -4.67
C VAL A 138 7.80 10.11 -6.16
N LEU A 139 7.36 11.24 -6.70
CA LEU A 139 6.95 11.40 -8.09
C LEU A 139 7.68 12.60 -8.70
N CYS A 140 8.02 12.52 -9.98
CA CYS A 140 8.62 13.65 -10.70
C CYS A 140 7.52 14.62 -11.15
N GLY A 141 7.67 15.92 -10.91
CA GLY A 141 6.70 16.94 -11.32
C GLY A 141 6.49 17.04 -12.84
N VAL A 142 7.44 16.56 -13.64
CA VAL A 142 7.36 16.53 -15.11
C VAL A 142 6.74 15.22 -15.60
N SER A 143 7.33 14.10 -15.18
CA SER A 143 6.97 12.76 -15.67
C SER A 143 5.71 12.20 -14.99
N GLY A 144 5.43 12.64 -13.76
CA GLY A 144 4.30 12.20 -12.96
C GLY A 144 4.27 10.70 -12.69
N VAL A 145 3.11 10.08 -12.86
CA VAL A 145 2.92 8.63 -12.66
C VAL A 145 3.56 7.87 -13.83
N GLN A 146 4.37 6.86 -13.50
CA GLN A 146 5.11 6.00 -14.44
C GLN A 146 4.78 4.52 -14.15
N SER A 147 5.12 3.60 -15.06
CA SER A 147 4.78 2.17 -14.92
C SER A 147 5.26 1.55 -13.59
N GLN A 148 6.45 1.95 -13.12
CA GLN A 148 6.98 1.50 -11.83
C GLN A 148 6.25 2.12 -10.63
N SER A 149 5.73 3.34 -10.76
CA SER A 149 4.89 3.93 -9.72
C SER A 149 3.60 3.13 -9.53
N LEU A 150 3.02 2.56 -10.60
CA LEU A 150 1.89 1.63 -10.49
C LEU A 150 2.28 0.36 -9.76
N THR A 151 3.44 -0.23 -10.07
CA THR A 151 3.92 -1.44 -9.38
C THR A 151 4.13 -1.20 -7.89
N VAL A 152 4.78 -0.10 -7.51
CA VAL A 152 5.01 0.29 -6.11
C VAL A 152 3.69 0.57 -5.40
N ASP A 153 2.76 1.27 -6.05
CA ASP A 153 1.43 1.55 -5.49
C ASP A 153 0.64 0.27 -5.20
N ARG A 154 0.64 -0.69 -6.14
CA ARG A 154 0.05 -2.02 -5.96
C ARG A 154 0.69 -2.76 -4.79
N GLN A 155 2.01 -2.73 -4.66
CA GLN A 155 2.70 -3.37 -3.54
C GLN A 155 2.36 -2.72 -2.20
N MET A 156 2.31 -1.38 -2.14
CA MET A 156 1.88 -0.67 -0.94
C MET A 156 0.41 -0.98 -0.60
N LYS A 157 -0.49 -1.10 -1.60
CA LYS A 157 -1.89 -1.52 -1.38
C LYS A 157 -1.97 -2.92 -0.80
N ARG A 158 -1.20 -3.87 -1.37
CA ARG A 158 -1.15 -5.26 -0.94
C ARG A 158 -0.78 -5.42 0.53
N TYR A 159 0.18 -4.65 1.02
CA TYR A 159 0.62 -4.67 2.42
C TYR A 159 -0.08 -3.63 3.29
N ASN A 160 -1.10 -2.97 2.75
CA ASN A 160 -1.87 -1.94 3.43
C ASN A 160 -1.02 -0.82 4.06
N ILE A 161 -0.04 -0.33 3.30
CA ILE A 161 0.89 0.69 3.77
C ILE A 161 0.33 2.07 3.46
N PRO A 162 0.02 2.89 4.48
CA PRO A 162 -0.44 4.25 4.28
C PRO A 162 0.69 5.06 3.65
N ARG A 163 0.35 5.93 2.68
CA ARG A 163 1.38 6.62 1.89
C ARG A 163 1.13 8.11 1.72
N LEU A 164 2.24 8.84 1.69
CA LEU A 164 2.29 10.24 1.27
C LEU A 164 2.93 10.32 -0.11
N ALA A 165 2.25 10.95 -1.06
CA ALA A 165 2.84 11.32 -2.33
C ALA A 165 3.68 12.60 -2.15
N PHE A 166 4.91 12.57 -2.67
CA PHE A 166 5.84 13.68 -2.64
C PHE A 166 6.22 14.05 -4.07
N VAL A 167 5.71 15.19 -4.55
CA VAL A 167 6.00 15.67 -5.91
C VAL A 167 7.32 16.43 -5.90
N ASN A 168 8.36 15.80 -6.43
CA ASN A 168 9.73 16.29 -6.49
C ASN A 168 10.05 16.90 -7.87
N LYS A 169 11.20 17.58 -7.98
CA LYS A 169 11.72 18.14 -9.23
C LYS A 169 10.81 19.20 -9.87
N LEU A 170 10.17 20.02 -9.04
CA LEU A 170 9.36 21.18 -9.47
C LEU A 170 10.22 22.32 -10.05
N ASP A 171 11.54 22.23 -9.90
CA ASP A 171 12.54 23.11 -10.51
C ASP A 171 12.81 22.81 -11.99
N ARG A 172 12.29 21.68 -12.52
CA ARG A 172 12.48 21.32 -13.93
C ARG A 172 11.44 21.94 -14.84
N GLN A 173 11.87 22.29 -16.05
CA GLN A 173 11.01 22.80 -17.10
C GLN A 173 9.85 21.84 -17.43
N GLY A 174 8.64 22.37 -17.50
CA GLY A 174 7.42 21.60 -17.76
C GLY A 174 6.89 20.82 -16.55
N SER A 175 7.35 21.15 -15.34
CA SER A 175 6.78 20.60 -14.12
C SER A 175 5.34 21.10 -13.93
N ASN A 176 4.43 20.20 -13.57
CA ASN A 176 3.03 20.54 -13.36
C ASN A 176 2.46 19.67 -12.23
N PRO A 177 2.38 20.20 -10.99
CA PRO A 177 1.90 19.44 -9.85
C PRO A 177 0.43 19.03 -10.00
N ASP A 178 -0.44 19.89 -10.53
CA ASP A 178 -1.87 19.57 -10.73
C ASP A 178 -2.08 18.39 -11.68
N LYS A 179 -1.27 18.32 -12.75
CA LYS A 179 -1.25 17.16 -13.65
C LYS A 179 -0.87 15.88 -12.89
N VAL A 180 0.14 15.94 -12.02
CA VAL A 180 0.54 14.76 -11.22
C VAL A 180 -0.60 14.35 -10.28
N ILE A 181 -1.27 15.30 -9.61
CA ILE A 181 -2.45 15.01 -8.77
C ILE A 181 -3.55 14.32 -9.59
N GLY A 182 -3.86 14.83 -10.78
CA GLY A 182 -4.82 14.22 -11.70
C GLY A 182 -4.42 12.79 -12.07
N GLN A 183 -3.16 12.57 -12.46
CA GLN A 183 -2.67 11.23 -12.79
C GLN A 183 -2.74 10.26 -11.60
N LEU A 184 -2.53 10.75 -10.38
CA LEU A 184 -2.67 9.93 -9.19
C LEU A 184 -4.11 9.47 -8.96
N ARG A 185 -5.09 10.34 -9.22
CA ARG A 185 -6.51 10.01 -9.17
C ARG A 185 -6.91 9.08 -10.33
N ASP A 186 -6.47 9.38 -11.53
CA ASP A 186 -6.95 8.69 -12.74
C ASP A 186 -6.26 7.34 -12.95
N GLN A 187 -4.95 7.25 -12.73
CA GLN A 187 -4.15 6.06 -13.01
C GLN A 187 -3.97 5.16 -11.79
N LEU A 188 -3.75 5.74 -10.60
CA LEU A 188 -3.61 4.95 -9.37
C LEU A 188 -4.93 4.78 -8.61
N LYS A 189 -6.01 5.45 -9.02
CA LYS A 189 -7.33 5.42 -8.36
C LYS A 189 -7.23 5.77 -6.87
N LEU A 190 -6.41 6.78 -6.56
CA LEU A 190 -6.19 7.25 -5.20
C LEU A 190 -7.01 8.52 -4.94
N ASN A 191 -7.66 8.59 -3.78
CA ASN A 191 -8.27 9.81 -3.30
C ASN A 191 -7.17 10.79 -2.82
N ALA A 192 -6.58 11.51 -3.77
CA ALA A 192 -5.45 12.39 -3.55
C ALA A 192 -5.90 13.85 -3.47
N ALA A 193 -5.35 14.61 -2.52
CA ALA A 193 -5.54 16.06 -2.44
C ALA A 193 -4.28 16.78 -1.94
N ALA A 194 -4.08 18.00 -2.44
CA ALA A 194 -2.91 18.81 -2.10
C ALA A 194 -2.95 19.18 -0.63
N LEU A 195 -1.84 18.98 0.09
CA LEU A 195 -1.61 19.56 1.42
C LEU A 195 -0.83 20.88 1.31
N GLN A 196 -0.08 21.03 0.23
CA GLN A 196 0.79 22.18 -0.03
C GLN A 196 0.70 22.64 -1.48
N ILE A 197 0.92 23.93 -1.70
CA ILE A 197 0.99 24.56 -3.03
C ILE A 197 2.40 25.14 -3.22
N PRO A 198 3.08 24.91 -4.36
CA PRO A 198 4.35 25.56 -4.63
C PRO A 198 4.16 27.05 -4.97
N MET A 199 5.04 27.90 -4.43
CA MET A 199 5.15 29.30 -4.82
C MET A 199 6.17 29.41 -5.95
N GLY A 200 5.65 29.60 -7.17
CA GLY A 200 6.42 29.53 -8.40
C GLY A 200 6.76 28.09 -8.82
N LEU A 201 7.24 27.94 -10.05
CA LEU A 201 7.70 26.68 -10.62
C LEU A 201 9.02 26.93 -11.36
N GLU A 202 9.72 25.85 -11.70
CA GLU A 202 10.97 25.93 -12.44
C GLU A 202 12.01 26.81 -11.71
N ASN A 203 12.57 27.81 -12.40
CA ASN A 203 13.53 28.74 -11.82
C ASN A 203 12.88 29.75 -10.85
N ASP A 204 11.56 29.95 -10.93
CA ASP A 204 10.82 30.90 -10.10
C ASP A 204 10.31 30.26 -8.80
N HIS A 205 10.64 28.99 -8.56
CA HIS A 205 10.20 28.27 -7.37
C HIS A 205 10.94 28.73 -6.12
N VAL A 206 10.23 29.45 -5.23
CA VAL A 206 10.81 30.12 -4.06
C VAL A 206 10.37 29.53 -2.72
N GLY A 207 9.31 28.73 -2.70
CA GLY A 207 8.77 28.19 -1.46
C GLY A 207 7.49 27.39 -1.63
N VAL A 208 6.82 27.10 -0.51
CA VAL A 208 5.54 26.37 -0.47
C VAL A 208 4.56 27.03 0.48
N ILE A 209 3.27 26.92 0.19
CA ILE A 209 2.16 27.33 1.05
C ILE A 209 1.54 26.08 1.64
N ASP A 210 1.40 26.04 2.96
CA ASP A 210 0.71 24.99 3.70
C ASP A 210 -0.78 25.33 3.82
N LEU A 211 -1.64 24.43 3.34
CA LEU A 211 -3.09 24.61 3.33
C LEU A 211 -3.74 24.35 4.70
N ILE A 212 -3.07 23.58 5.57
CA ILE A 212 -3.55 23.22 6.89
C ILE A 212 -3.31 24.40 7.84
N GLU A 213 -2.07 24.84 7.96
CA GLU A 213 -1.68 25.93 8.87
C GLU A 213 -1.89 27.33 8.27
N LYS A 214 -2.21 27.40 6.97
CA LYS A 214 -2.43 28.64 6.20
C LYS A 214 -1.24 29.60 6.27
N LYS A 215 -0.04 29.05 6.09
CA LYS A 215 1.24 29.76 6.16
C LYS A 215 2.05 29.56 4.89
N ALA A 216 2.82 30.57 4.52
CA ALA A 216 3.81 30.48 3.46
C ALA A 216 5.19 30.22 4.07
N TYR A 217 5.94 29.31 3.46
CA TYR A 217 7.29 28.94 3.83
C TYR A 217 8.25 29.22 2.67
N THR A 218 9.26 30.05 2.90
CA THR A 218 10.37 30.27 1.96
C THR A 218 11.68 29.73 2.54
N PHE A 219 12.62 29.39 1.67
CA PHE A 219 13.83 28.65 2.05
C PHE A 219 15.08 29.42 1.64
N ASP A 220 15.80 29.93 2.63
CA ASP A 220 17.03 30.69 2.46
C ASP A 220 18.28 29.88 2.80
N GLY A 221 19.44 30.38 2.36
CA GLY A 221 20.75 29.74 2.48
C GLY A 221 21.09 28.86 1.28
N GLU A 222 22.36 28.53 1.11
CA GLU A 222 22.84 27.76 -0.05
C GLU A 222 22.16 26.39 -0.21
N ARG A 223 21.67 25.84 0.91
CA ARG A 223 21.04 24.53 0.97
C ARG A 223 19.61 24.57 1.52
N GLY A 224 19.00 25.75 1.68
CA GLY A 224 17.64 25.86 2.23
C GLY A 224 17.55 25.56 3.73
N GLU A 225 18.60 25.87 4.49
CA GLU A 225 18.71 25.60 5.93
C GLU A 225 17.87 26.57 6.77
N LEU A 226 17.62 27.77 6.25
CA LEU A 226 16.88 28.82 6.93
C LEU A 226 15.45 28.86 6.40
N VAL A 227 14.53 28.22 7.12
CA VAL A 227 13.10 28.27 6.80
C VAL A 227 12.51 29.56 7.37
N LYS A 228 11.93 30.39 6.51
CA LYS A 228 11.19 31.59 6.90
C LYS A 228 9.70 31.35 6.75
N GLU A 229 8.98 31.58 7.84
CA GLU A 229 7.52 31.55 7.88
C GLU A 229 6.96 32.96 7.64
N GLY A 230 5.90 33.06 6.85
CA GLY A 230 5.22 34.32 6.56
C GLY A 230 3.75 34.14 6.17
N PRO A 231 3.02 35.25 6.01
CA PRO A 231 1.63 35.22 5.53
C PRO A 231 1.57 34.80 4.06
N ILE A 232 0.42 34.25 3.66
CA ILE A 232 0.15 33.87 2.27
C ILE A 232 0.13 35.12 1.38
N PRO A 233 0.93 35.19 0.30
CA PRO A 233 0.90 36.31 -0.63
C PRO A 233 -0.47 36.45 -1.29
N VAL A 234 -0.87 37.70 -1.56
CA VAL A 234 -2.23 38.03 -2.08
C VAL A 234 -2.55 37.29 -3.38
N GLU A 235 -1.55 37.15 -4.25
CA GLU A 235 -1.69 36.45 -5.55
C GLU A 235 -2.05 34.96 -5.43
N TYR A 236 -1.77 34.33 -4.28
CA TYR A 236 -2.09 32.92 -4.04
C TYR A 236 -3.38 32.71 -3.23
N GLN A 237 -4.03 33.75 -2.72
CA GLN A 237 -5.21 33.61 -1.85
C GLN A 237 -6.35 32.87 -2.56
N GLU A 238 -6.68 33.24 -3.78
CA GLU A 238 -7.73 32.59 -4.57
C GLU A 238 -7.40 31.10 -4.84
N LEU A 239 -6.14 30.80 -5.16
CA LEU A 239 -5.70 29.44 -5.39
C LEU A 239 -5.74 28.59 -4.11
N VAL A 240 -5.34 29.17 -2.98
CA VAL A 240 -5.40 28.53 -1.66
C VAL A 240 -6.84 28.21 -1.28
N GLU A 241 -7.77 29.14 -1.47
CA GLU A 241 -9.19 28.89 -1.19
C GLU A 241 -9.73 27.74 -2.04
N LYS A 242 -9.46 27.76 -3.36
CA LYS A 242 -9.84 26.70 -4.27
C LYS A 242 -9.28 25.33 -3.87
N LYS A 243 -7.98 25.27 -3.55
CA LYS A 243 -7.30 24.02 -3.17
C LYS A 243 -7.69 23.52 -1.78
N THR A 244 -8.02 24.43 -0.86
CA THR A 244 -8.55 24.07 0.45
C THR A 244 -9.94 23.47 0.31
N ALA A 245 -10.81 24.05 -0.51
CA ALA A 245 -12.12 23.48 -0.81
C ALA A 245 -12.01 22.08 -1.43
N GLU A 246 -11.10 21.91 -2.41
CA GLU A 246 -10.80 20.61 -3.02
C GLU A 246 -10.27 19.59 -1.99
N LEU A 247 -9.44 20.02 -1.03
CA LEU A 247 -8.94 19.17 0.04
C LEU A 247 -10.06 18.72 0.98
N VAL A 248 -10.92 19.65 1.41
CA VAL A 248 -12.06 19.33 2.30
C VAL A 248 -13.05 18.40 1.60
N GLU A 249 -13.38 18.65 0.33
CA GLU A 249 -14.23 17.76 -0.46
C GLU A 249 -13.64 16.34 -0.48
N LYS A 250 -12.35 16.19 -0.80
CA LYS A 250 -11.71 14.87 -0.85
C LYS A 250 -11.59 14.20 0.51
N LEU A 251 -11.47 14.97 1.59
CA LEU A 251 -11.52 14.43 2.95
C LEU A 251 -12.94 14.06 3.39
N SER A 252 -13.98 14.71 2.86
CA SER A 252 -15.38 14.33 3.15
C SER A 252 -15.76 12.97 2.56
N ASP A 253 -15.10 12.56 1.46
CA ASP A 253 -15.22 11.20 0.91
C ASP A 253 -14.64 10.13 1.88
N ALA A 254 -13.97 10.55 2.97
CA ALA A 254 -13.12 9.71 3.83
C ALA A 254 -13.60 9.53 5.27
N ASP A 255 -14.13 10.62 5.80
CA ASP A 255 -14.14 10.94 7.21
C ASP A 255 -15.49 11.58 7.50
N ASP A 256 -16.31 10.88 8.27
CA ASP A 256 -17.69 11.24 8.53
C ASP A 256 -17.80 12.61 9.23
N GLU A 257 -16.83 12.96 10.08
CA GLU A 257 -16.81 14.24 10.79
C GLU A 257 -16.56 15.40 9.82
N ILE A 258 -15.60 15.25 8.90
CA ILE A 258 -15.40 16.23 7.82
C ILE A 258 -16.59 16.27 6.87
N ALA A 259 -17.24 15.14 6.59
CA ALA A 259 -18.43 15.08 5.76
C ALA A 259 -19.60 15.87 6.35
N GLU A 260 -19.85 15.75 7.66
CA GLU A 260 -20.86 16.54 8.35
C GLU A 260 -20.56 18.04 8.28
N ILE A 261 -19.31 18.44 8.58
CA ILE A 261 -18.88 19.84 8.52
C ILE A 261 -19.06 20.41 7.11
N PHE A 262 -18.69 19.63 6.08
CA PHE A 262 -18.82 20.02 4.68
C PHE A 262 -20.29 20.18 4.26
N LEU A 263 -21.17 19.26 4.69
CA LEU A 263 -22.61 19.33 4.42
C LEU A 263 -23.28 20.54 5.09
N MET A 264 -22.75 21.00 6.22
CA MET A 264 -23.21 22.21 6.90
C MET A 264 -22.64 23.50 6.30
N GLU A 265 -21.84 23.42 5.23
CA GLU A 265 -21.11 24.54 4.61
C GLU A 265 -20.17 25.29 5.60
N GLU A 266 -19.72 24.58 6.64
CA GLU A 266 -18.80 25.11 7.65
C GLU A 266 -17.33 24.83 7.27
N LYS A 267 -16.40 25.62 7.83
CA LYS A 267 -14.96 25.43 7.60
C LYS A 267 -14.37 24.59 8.72
N PRO A 268 -13.77 23.42 8.44
CA PRO A 268 -13.11 22.64 9.47
C PRO A 268 -11.91 23.42 10.05
N ASP A 269 -11.67 23.23 11.34
CA ASP A 269 -10.50 23.81 12.01
C ASP A 269 -9.22 23.01 11.72
N GLU A 270 -8.08 23.53 12.16
CA GLU A 270 -6.78 22.94 11.90
C GLU A 270 -6.63 21.55 12.55
N GLU A 271 -7.20 21.36 13.74
CA GLU A 271 -7.12 20.09 14.48
C GLU A 271 -7.97 19.01 13.82
N ALA A 272 -9.20 19.32 13.41
CA ALA A 272 -10.07 18.40 12.66
C ALA A 272 -9.41 18.02 11.33
N LEU A 273 -8.85 18.99 10.59
CA LEU A 273 -8.09 18.69 9.37
C LEU A 273 -6.91 17.76 9.67
N LYS A 274 -6.08 18.05 10.68
CA LYS A 274 -4.95 17.19 11.06
C LYS A 274 -5.40 15.80 11.51
N ALA A 275 -6.55 15.69 12.17
CA ALA A 275 -7.13 14.42 12.61
C ALA A 275 -7.65 13.60 11.42
N ALA A 276 -8.45 14.18 10.54
CA ALA A 276 -8.94 13.53 9.32
C ALA A 276 -7.80 13.14 8.37
N ILE A 277 -6.76 13.99 8.26
CA ILE A 277 -5.52 13.70 7.53
C ILE A 277 -4.66 12.62 8.23
N ARG A 278 -4.97 12.21 9.47
CA ARG A 278 -4.31 11.08 10.14
C ARG A 278 -5.18 9.83 10.17
N GLN A 279 -6.50 9.99 10.23
CA GLN A 279 -7.52 8.93 10.18
C GLN A 279 -7.36 8.13 8.89
N PRO A 280 -7.05 6.82 8.95
CA PRO A 280 -7.09 5.97 7.76
C PRO A 280 -8.55 5.79 7.32
N PHE A 281 -8.81 5.91 6.01
CA PHE A 281 -10.13 5.64 5.42
C PHE A 281 -10.58 4.21 5.76
N SER A 282 -11.88 4.04 6.04
CA SER A 282 -12.49 2.75 6.36
C SER A 282 -12.41 1.79 5.16
N ALA A 283 -12.29 0.49 5.47
CA ALA A 283 -12.08 -0.60 4.50
C ALA A 283 -13.29 -0.90 3.60
N GLU A 284 -14.40 -0.17 3.74
CA GLU A 284 -15.70 -0.67 3.30
C GLU A 284 -15.91 -0.66 1.78
N GLU A 285 -15.15 0.13 1.02
CA GLU A 285 -15.25 0.16 -0.45
C GLU A 285 -14.37 -0.88 -1.18
N GLN A 286 -13.62 -1.73 -0.47
CA GLN A 286 -12.71 -2.70 -1.10
C GLN A 286 -13.15 -4.17 -0.92
N LYS A 287 -14.45 -4.42 -1.07
CA LYS A 287 -15.02 -5.78 -1.24
C LYS A 287 -15.34 -6.07 -2.71
N GLU A 288 -14.33 -6.11 -3.57
CA GLU A 288 -14.46 -6.74 -4.89
C GLU A 288 -13.24 -7.62 -5.22
N SER A 289 -13.23 -8.84 -4.68
CA SER A 289 -13.10 -10.11 -5.42
C SER A 289 -12.82 -11.28 -4.47
N GLY A 290 -13.89 -11.73 -3.82
CA GLY A 290 -13.87 -12.92 -2.98
C GLY A 290 -15.14 -12.94 -2.15
N GLN A 291 -16.05 -13.87 -2.43
CA GLN A 291 -17.19 -14.13 -1.54
C GLN A 291 -16.63 -14.66 -0.22
N GLY A 292 -16.35 -13.77 0.73
CA GLY A 292 -15.93 -14.14 2.08
C GLY A 292 -16.97 -15.03 2.75
N ASN A 293 -16.56 -15.67 3.85
CA ASN A 293 -17.49 -16.53 4.59
C ASN A 293 -18.66 -15.72 5.15
N MET A 294 -19.85 -16.31 5.12
CA MET A 294 -21.09 -15.67 5.55
C MET A 294 -21.74 -16.48 6.67
N PHE A 295 -22.19 -15.78 7.71
CA PHE A 295 -23.04 -16.33 8.75
C PHE A 295 -24.45 -15.74 8.63
N GLU A 296 -25.47 -16.59 8.66
CA GLU A 296 -26.87 -16.18 8.57
C GLU A 296 -27.66 -16.85 9.68
N ASN A 297 -28.39 -16.05 10.46
CA ASN A 297 -29.30 -16.56 11.47
C ASN A 297 -30.73 -16.69 10.90
N ARG A 298 -31.27 -17.91 10.93
CA ARG A 298 -32.66 -18.24 10.58
C ARG A 298 -33.41 -18.93 11.71
N CYS A 299 -32.91 -18.85 12.95
CA CYS A 299 -33.64 -19.40 14.09
C CYS A 299 -35.02 -18.76 14.25
N VAL A 300 -36.03 -19.61 14.45
CA VAL A 300 -37.41 -19.21 14.73
C VAL A 300 -37.78 -19.72 16.12
N GLY A 301 -38.18 -18.83 17.02
CA GLY A 301 -38.50 -19.15 18.42
C GLY A 301 -37.38 -18.80 19.41
N THR A 302 -37.41 -19.41 20.60
CA THR A 302 -36.49 -19.09 21.72
C THR A 302 -35.63 -20.27 22.16
N ASN A 303 -35.49 -21.31 21.33
CA ASN A 303 -34.71 -22.51 21.64
C ASN A 303 -33.22 -22.21 21.87
N ILE A 304 -32.68 -21.25 21.12
CA ILE A 304 -31.41 -20.60 21.40
C ILE A 304 -31.72 -19.18 21.90
N PRO A 305 -31.35 -18.83 23.14
CA PRO A 305 -31.48 -17.46 23.63
C PRO A 305 -30.72 -16.46 22.74
N PRO A 306 -31.32 -15.31 22.38
CA PRO A 306 -30.71 -14.36 21.45
C PRO A 306 -29.34 -13.83 21.87
N GLU A 307 -29.03 -13.79 23.18
CA GLU A 307 -27.70 -13.40 23.66
C GLU A 307 -26.56 -14.27 23.10
N TYR A 308 -26.83 -15.54 22.74
CA TYR A 308 -25.79 -16.46 22.28
C TYR A 308 -25.55 -16.44 20.76
N TYR A 309 -26.34 -15.69 19.98
CA TYR A 309 -26.17 -15.63 18.53
C TYR A 309 -24.79 -15.10 18.12
N SER A 310 -24.27 -14.08 18.80
CA SER A 310 -22.92 -13.56 18.55
C SER A 310 -21.84 -14.61 18.85
N SER A 311 -22.07 -15.47 19.83
CA SER A 311 -21.14 -16.55 20.19
C SER A 311 -21.17 -17.68 19.17
N CYS A 312 -22.32 -17.98 18.60
CA CYS A 312 -22.46 -18.92 17.48
C CYS A 312 -21.73 -18.45 16.21
N GLU A 313 -21.86 -17.17 15.89
CA GLU A 313 -21.16 -16.54 14.77
C GLU A 313 -19.64 -16.59 14.97
N LYS A 314 -19.15 -16.16 16.13
CA LYS A 314 -17.71 -16.24 16.48
C LYS A 314 -17.18 -17.68 16.40
N GLY A 315 -17.96 -18.66 16.85
CA GLY A 315 -17.61 -20.08 16.75
C GLY A 315 -17.47 -20.55 15.32
N SER A 316 -18.31 -20.02 14.42
CA SER A 316 -18.25 -20.32 13.00
C SER A 316 -17.00 -19.69 12.35
N ILE A 317 -16.66 -18.45 12.73
CA ILE A 317 -15.44 -17.75 12.28
C ILE A 317 -14.18 -18.50 12.75
N ASP A 318 -14.13 -18.93 14.02
CA ASP A 318 -13.01 -19.73 14.55
C ASP A 318 -12.83 -21.08 13.85
N ALA A 319 -13.88 -21.61 13.23
CA ALA A 319 -13.78 -22.84 12.46
C ALA A 319 -13.14 -22.61 11.09
N PHE A 320 -13.24 -21.40 10.53
CA PHE A 320 -12.69 -21.09 9.22
C PHE A 320 -11.18 -20.88 9.22
N THR A 321 -10.56 -20.64 10.37
CA THR A 321 -9.11 -20.43 10.47
C THR A 321 -8.29 -21.67 10.10
N GLU A 322 -8.87 -22.86 10.20
CA GLU A 322 -8.18 -24.12 9.93
C GLU A 322 -9.08 -25.08 9.14
N GLY A 323 -8.78 -25.21 7.84
CA GLY A 323 -9.51 -26.03 6.89
C GLY A 323 -9.24 -27.53 7.03
N ALA A 324 -10.21 -28.35 6.60
CA ALA A 324 -10.23 -29.79 6.84
C ALA A 324 -9.17 -30.61 6.09
N LEU A 325 -8.57 -30.07 5.01
CA LEU A 325 -7.64 -30.81 4.15
C LEU A 325 -6.17 -30.56 4.49
N VAL A 326 -5.75 -29.29 4.50
CA VAL A 326 -4.34 -28.88 4.60
C VAL A 326 -4.08 -27.85 5.70
N GLY A 327 -5.09 -27.56 6.54
CA GLY A 327 -4.98 -26.58 7.63
C GLY A 327 -4.94 -25.11 7.20
N CYS A 328 -5.16 -24.82 5.91
CA CYS A 328 -5.30 -23.45 5.40
C CYS A 328 -6.67 -22.84 5.74
N GLU A 329 -6.76 -21.51 5.70
CA GLU A 329 -8.01 -20.79 5.92
C GLU A 329 -9.08 -21.19 4.88
N VAL A 330 -10.33 -21.23 5.34
CA VAL A 330 -11.50 -21.60 4.55
C VAL A 330 -12.14 -20.32 4.00
N GLU A 331 -12.52 -20.31 2.73
CA GLU A 331 -13.27 -19.22 2.09
C GLU A 331 -14.47 -19.75 1.30
N GLY A 332 -15.44 -18.87 1.00
CA GLY A 332 -16.62 -19.21 0.18
C GLY A 332 -17.70 -20.04 0.88
N VAL A 333 -17.73 -20.07 2.21
CA VAL A 333 -18.69 -20.87 2.97
C VAL A 333 -19.82 -20.01 3.55
N ARG A 334 -21.06 -20.49 3.39
CA ARG A 334 -22.25 -19.94 4.06
C ARG A 334 -22.69 -20.88 5.18
N VAL A 335 -22.65 -20.39 6.42
CA VAL A 335 -23.20 -21.06 7.60
C VAL A 335 -24.57 -20.47 7.90
N VAL A 336 -25.59 -21.32 7.93
CA VAL A 336 -26.97 -20.93 8.25
C VAL A 336 -27.35 -21.57 9.57
N LEU A 337 -27.52 -20.76 10.62
CA LEU A 337 -28.02 -21.21 11.91
C LEU A 337 -29.55 -21.38 11.81
N GLN A 338 -30.04 -22.61 11.94
CA GLN A 338 -31.46 -22.93 11.76
C GLN A 338 -32.21 -23.12 13.08
N ASP A 339 -31.65 -23.90 14.01
CA ASP A 339 -32.26 -24.22 15.30
C ASP A 339 -31.17 -24.74 16.26
N GLY A 340 -31.52 -24.94 17.53
CA GLY A 340 -30.66 -25.57 18.51
C GLY A 340 -31.37 -25.82 19.82
N ALA A 341 -30.61 -25.96 20.91
CA ALA A 341 -31.16 -26.13 22.24
C ALA A 341 -30.27 -25.45 23.27
N ALA A 342 -30.88 -24.91 24.31
CA ALA A 342 -30.21 -24.33 25.46
C ALA A 342 -30.68 -24.98 26.75
N HIS A 343 -29.81 -24.98 27.76
CA HIS A 343 -30.12 -25.40 29.12
C HIS A 343 -29.84 -24.24 30.07
N ALA A 344 -30.76 -23.97 30.99
CA ALA A 344 -30.72 -22.75 31.82
C ALA A 344 -29.47 -22.64 32.72
N VAL A 345 -28.81 -23.75 33.02
CA VAL A 345 -27.64 -23.78 33.92
C VAL A 345 -26.33 -24.06 33.17
N ASP A 346 -26.38 -24.84 32.09
CA ASP A 346 -25.18 -25.34 31.39
C ASP A 346 -24.87 -24.59 30.10
N SER A 347 -25.79 -23.74 29.62
CA SER A 347 -25.54 -22.88 28.47
C SER A 347 -24.70 -21.66 28.86
N SER A 348 -23.64 -21.42 28.08
CA SER A 348 -22.76 -20.26 28.19
C SER A 348 -22.23 -19.86 26.81
N ASP A 349 -21.70 -18.64 26.69
CA ASP A 349 -21.07 -18.17 25.45
C ASP A 349 -19.99 -19.12 24.93
N GLN A 350 -19.14 -19.62 25.84
CA GLN A 350 -18.07 -20.54 25.46
C GLN A 350 -18.62 -21.89 24.98
N ALA A 351 -19.72 -22.37 25.56
CA ALA A 351 -20.36 -23.60 25.13
C ALA A 351 -20.91 -23.46 23.69
N PHE A 352 -21.66 -22.39 23.39
CA PHE A 352 -22.20 -22.15 22.05
C PHE A 352 -21.13 -21.89 21.00
N ARG A 353 -20.10 -21.11 21.34
CA ARG A 353 -18.94 -20.87 20.46
C ARG A 353 -18.22 -22.17 20.10
N THR A 354 -17.97 -23.02 21.11
CA THR A 354 -17.29 -24.31 20.91
C THR A 354 -18.16 -25.30 20.15
N CYS A 355 -19.46 -25.35 20.46
CA CYS A 355 -20.44 -26.19 19.76
C CYS A 355 -20.48 -25.83 18.27
N MET A 356 -20.61 -24.55 17.94
CA MET A 356 -20.62 -24.09 16.55
C MET A 356 -19.30 -24.37 15.83
N ALA A 357 -18.16 -24.11 16.47
CA ALA A 357 -16.87 -24.39 15.86
C ALA A 357 -16.71 -25.87 15.51
N ASN A 358 -17.13 -26.77 16.41
CA ASN A 358 -17.08 -28.21 16.18
C ASN A 358 -18.07 -28.67 15.11
N ALA A 359 -19.30 -28.14 15.11
CA ALA A 359 -20.31 -28.46 14.11
C ALA A 359 -19.86 -28.07 12.70
N VAL A 360 -19.28 -26.87 12.54
CA VAL A 360 -18.72 -26.43 11.25
C VAL A 360 -17.55 -27.33 10.84
N ARG A 361 -16.59 -27.62 11.73
CA ARG A 361 -15.45 -28.50 11.42
C ARG A 361 -15.86 -29.92 11.02
N GLU A 362 -16.85 -30.50 11.68
CA GLU A 362 -17.36 -31.82 11.33
C GLU A 362 -18.07 -31.82 9.97
N THR A 363 -18.86 -30.77 9.70
CA THR A 363 -19.57 -30.60 8.43
C THR A 363 -18.59 -30.41 7.27
N MET A 364 -17.54 -29.60 7.46
CA MET A 364 -16.50 -29.36 6.46
C MET A 364 -15.80 -30.65 6.02
N LYS A 365 -15.61 -31.62 6.93
CA LYS A 365 -15.03 -32.93 6.57
C LYS A 365 -15.97 -33.77 5.70
N LYS A 366 -17.28 -33.57 5.84
CA LYS A 366 -18.32 -34.31 5.10
C LYS A 366 -18.72 -33.64 3.78
N SER A 367 -18.36 -32.36 3.58
CA SER A 367 -18.84 -31.53 2.47
C SER A 367 -17.98 -31.60 1.19
N ASN A 368 -17.12 -32.61 1.04
CA ASN A 368 -16.19 -32.76 -0.08
C ASN A 368 -15.38 -31.47 -0.38
N PRO A 369 -14.58 -30.99 0.58
CA PRO A 369 -13.83 -29.75 0.44
C PRO A 369 -12.83 -29.82 -0.72
N SER A 370 -12.54 -28.67 -1.31
CA SER A 370 -11.52 -28.50 -2.36
C SER A 370 -10.49 -27.48 -1.95
N ILE A 371 -9.25 -27.68 -2.38
CA ILE A 371 -8.19 -26.68 -2.18
C ILE A 371 -8.35 -25.62 -3.27
N LEU A 372 -8.25 -24.36 -2.87
CA LEU A 372 -8.25 -23.24 -3.80
C LEU A 372 -6.82 -22.73 -3.99
N GLU A 373 -6.49 -22.32 -5.22
CA GLU A 373 -5.26 -21.62 -5.54
C GLU A 373 -5.55 -20.22 -6.09
N PRO A 374 -4.69 -19.22 -5.79
CA PRO A 374 -4.83 -17.89 -6.35
C PRO A 374 -4.45 -17.90 -7.84
N VAL A 375 -5.35 -17.36 -8.66
CA VAL A 375 -5.15 -17.10 -10.08
C VAL A 375 -4.86 -15.63 -10.28
N MET A 376 -3.84 -15.36 -11.10
CA MET A 376 -3.38 -14.02 -11.42
C MET A 376 -3.85 -13.63 -12.82
N THR A 377 -4.32 -12.40 -12.99
CA THR A 377 -4.38 -11.76 -14.31
C THR A 377 -2.99 -11.28 -14.67
N VAL A 378 -2.37 -11.89 -15.67
CA VAL A 378 -1.04 -11.57 -16.19
C VAL A 378 -1.20 -10.78 -17.48
N GLN A 379 -0.56 -9.62 -17.57
CA GLN A 379 -0.43 -8.84 -18.80
C GLN A 379 1.02 -8.81 -19.24
N VAL A 380 1.32 -9.32 -20.43
CA VAL A 380 2.66 -9.38 -21.02
C VAL A 380 2.75 -8.41 -22.19
N GLU A 381 3.80 -7.61 -22.23
CA GLU A 381 4.13 -6.72 -23.34
C GLU A 381 5.50 -7.10 -23.92
N ALA A 382 5.57 -7.30 -25.24
CA ALA A 382 6.81 -7.69 -25.93
C ALA A 382 6.77 -7.28 -27.42
N PRO A 383 7.91 -7.27 -28.14
CA PRO A 383 7.90 -7.10 -29.59
C PRO A 383 7.12 -8.20 -30.31
N ALA A 384 6.48 -7.86 -31.43
CA ALA A 384 5.61 -8.77 -32.19
C ALA A 384 6.29 -10.09 -32.61
N ASP A 385 7.58 -10.05 -32.92
CA ASP A 385 8.38 -11.22 -33.32
C ASP A 385 8.38 -12.35 -32.26
N PHE A 386 8.12 -12.02 -30.99
CA PHE A 386 8.14 -12.98 -29.88
C PHE A 386 6.76 -13.52 -29.49
N GLN A 387 5.69 -13.13 -30.20
CA GLN A 387 4.31 -13.51 -29.84
C GLN A 387 4.14 -15.02 -29.65
N GLY A 388 4.61 -15.82 -30.62
CA GLY A 388 4.51 -17.28 -30.53
C GLY A 388 5.24 -17.86 -29.32
N THR A 389 6.41 -17.31 -28.99
CA THR A 389 7.21 -17.75 -27.84
C THR A 389 6.55 -17.38 -26.51
N VAL A 390 6.01 -16.16 -26.39
CA VAL A 390 5.31 -15.69 -25.19
C VAL A 390 4.05 -16.52 -24.93
N VAL A 391 3.23 -16.76 -25.96
CA VAL A 391 2.02 -17.61 -25.86
C VAL A 391 2.39 -19.03 -25.45
N ALA A 392 3.43 -19.61 -26.06
CA ALA A 392 3.90 -20.95 -25.68
C ALA A 392 4.46 -21.00 -24.25
N GLY A 393 5.09 -19.94 -23.77
CA GLY A 393 5.53 -19.80 -22.38
C GLY A 393 4.37 -19.76 -21.38
N LEU A 394 3.34 -18.97 -21.67
CA LEU A 394 2.13 -18.88 -20.83
C LEU A 394 1.37 -20.22 -20.79
N ASN A 395 1.19 -20.88 -21.93
CA ASN A 395 0.52 -22.19 -21.99
C ASN A 395 1.27 -23.27 -21.20
N ARG A 396 2.62 -23.27 -21.22
CA ARG A 396 3.43 -24.19 -20.41
C ARG A 396 3.25 -23.99 -18.90
N ARG A 397 2.79 -22.80 -18.49
CA ARG A 397 2.50 -22.44 -17.09
C ARG A 397 1.02 -22.61 -16.75
N MET A 398 0.28 -23.36 -17.57
CA MET A 398 -1.17 -23.54 -17.44
C MET A 398 -1.95 -22.22 -17.51
N GLY A 399 -1.38 -21.22 -18.21
CA GLY A 399 -2.02 -19.94 -18.43
C GLY A 399 -3.13 -20.05 -19.47
N MET A 400 -4.29 -19.49 -19.17
CA MET A 400 -5.41 -19.35 -20.10
C MET A 400 -5.40 -17.96 -20.72
N ILE A 401 -5.08 -17.87 -22.01
CA ILE A 401 -5.07 -16.60 -22.75
C ILE A 401 -6.50 -16.05 -22.86
N GLN A 402 -6.69 -14.81 -22.43
CA GLN A 402 -7.96 -14.07 -22.53
C GLN A 402 -7.98 -13.18 -23.77
N SER A 403 -6.90 -12.43 -24.00
CA SER A 403 -6.73 -11.60 -25.19
C SER A 403 -5.26 -11.56 -25.64
N SER A 404 -5.06 -11.26 -26.91
CA SER A 404 -3.75 -11.06 -27.53
C SER A 404 -3.88 -9.93 -28.54
N ASP A 405 -3.62 -8.72 -28.08
CA ASP A 405 -3.74 -7.50 -28.86
C ASP A 405 -2.39 -7.09 -29.44
N MET A 406 -2.40 -6.41 -30.57
CA MET A 406 -1.22 -5.85 -31.22
C MET A 406 -1.31 -4.32 -31.13
N ASN A 407 -0.20 -3.64 -30.89
CA ASN A 407 -0.17 -2.18 -30.86
C ASN A 407 -0.58 -1.61 -32.23
N ASP A 408 -1.12 -0.39 -32.25
CA ASP A 408 -1.61 0.28 -33.48
C ASP A 408 -0.54 0.41 -34.58
N ASP A 409 0.74 0.44 -34.19
CA ASP A 409 1.91 0.51 -35.07
C ASP A 409 2.45 -0.87 -35.50
N GLY A 410 1.87 -1.96 -35.00
CA GLY A 410 2.29 -3.34 -35.25
C GLY A 410 3.62 -3.73 -34.60
N SER A 411 4.24 -2.86 -33.80
CA SER A 411 5.61 -3.07 -33.29
C SER A 411 5.67 -3.99 -32.06
N GLY A 412 4.58 -4.06 -31.30
CA GLY A 412 4.48 -4.80 -30.05
C GLY A 412 3.16 -5.54 -29.90
N ILE A 413 3.16 -6.48 -28.96
CA ILE A 413 2.01 -7.27 -28.55
C ILE A 413 1.71 -7.01 -27.07
N LYS A 414 0.42 -7.09 -26.73
CA LYS A 414 -0.08 -7.09 -25.36
C LYS A 414 -0.97 -8.30 -25.16
N ILE A 415 -0.52 -9.24 -24.34
CA ILE A 415 -1.22 -10.50 -24.08
C ILE A 415 -1.74 -10.51 -22.65
N GLN A 416 -3.05 -10.72 -22.48
CA GLN A 416 -3.66 -10.92 -21.18
C GLN A 416 -3.99 -12.40 -20.97
N ALA A 417 -3.60 -12.95 -19.84
CA ALA A 417 -3.83 -14.36 -19.48
C ALA A 417 -4.20 -14.52 -18.00
N GLU A 418 -4.99 -15.53 -17.69
CA GLU A 418 -5.20 -15.99 -16.32
C GLU A 418 -4.20 -17.12 -16.01
N VAL A 419 -3.35 -16.97 -15.01
CA VAL A 419 -2.30 -17.96 -14.69
C VAL A 419 -2.27 -18.24 -13.18
N PRO A 420 -2.24 -19.51 -12.74
CA PRO A 420 -2.05 -19.83 -11.33
C PRO A 420 -0.74 -19.26 -10.77
N LEU A 421 -0.78 -18.62 -9.60
CA LEU A 421 0.39 -17.97 -9.01
C LEU A 421 1.54 -18.97 -8.77
N ALA A 422 1.23 -20.21 -8.39
CA ALA A 422 2.20 -21.29 -8.22
C ALA A 422 3.02 -21.55 -9.50
N ASN A 423 2.44 -21.30 -10.67
CA ASN A 423 3.10 -21.46 -11.95
C ASN A 423 3.75 -20.19 -12.47
N MET A 424 3.75 -19.08 -11.72
CA MET A 424 4.37 -17.81 -12.12
C MET A 424 5.79 -17.62 -11.57
N PHE A 425 6.22 -18.47 -10.64
CA PHE A 425 7.59 -18.41 -10.11
C PHE A 425 8.63 -18.62 -11.23
N GLY A 426 9.60 -17.70 -11.31
CA GLY A 426 10.65 -17.72 -12.33
C GLY A 426 10.21 -17.25 -13.73
N TYR A 427 8.95 -16.82 -13.92
CA TYR A 427 8.48 -16.39 -15.24
C TYR A 427 9.22 -15.16 -15.77
N SER A 428 9.60 -14.21 -14.91
CA SER A 428 10.36 -13.01 -15.32
C SER A 428 11.66 -13.36 -16.06
N THR A 429 12.47 -14.25 -15.50
CA THR A 429 13.74 -14.69 -16.08
C THR A 429 13.52 -15.45 -17.38
N GLU A 430 12.52 -16.33 -17.41
CA GLU A 430 12.17 -17.09 -18.61
C GLU A 430 11.69 -16.17 -19.75
N LEU A 431 10.77 -15.26 -19.46
CA LEU A 431 10.21 -14.30 -20.40
C LEU A 431 11.33 -13.42 -20.99
N ARG A 432 12.21 -12.87 -20.15
CA ARG A 432 13.36 -12.08 -20.62
C ARG A 432 14.29 -12.91 -21.49
N SER A 433 14.60 -14.15 -21.10
CA SER A 433 15.44 -15.02 -21.93
C SER A 433 14.80 -15.30 -23.29
N GLN A 434 13.48 -15.51 -23.35
CA GLN A 434 12.73 -15.81 -24.57
C GLN A 434 12.56 -14.60 -25.48
N THR A 435 12.56 -13.39 -24.91
CA THR A 435 12.34 -12.13 -25.62
C THR A 435 13.61 -11.31 -25.79
N GLN A 436 14.79 -11.91 -25.55
CA GLN A 436 16.09 -11.22 -25.58
C GLN A 436 16.14 -9.97 -24.68
N GLY A 437 15.44 -10.03 -23.55
CA GLY A 437 15.33 -8.96 -22.56
C GLY A 437 14.30 -7.88 -22.87
N LYS A 438 13.54 -8.00 -23.97
CA LYS A 438 12.60 -6.98 -24.44
C LYS A 438 11.16 -7.16 -23.96
N GLY A 439 10.84 -8.30 -23.34
CA GLY A 439 9.52 -8.60 -22.80
C GLY A 439 9.39 -8.20 -21.34
N GLU A 440 8.26 -7.59 -21.02
CA GLU A 440 7.87 -7.20 -19.67
C GLU A 440 6.51 -7.82 -19.34
N PHE A 441 6.22 -8.02 -18.06
CA PHE A 441 4.90 -8.42 -17.64
C PHE A 441 4.52 -7.77 -16.31
N THR A 442 3.22 -7.61 -16.11
CA THR A 442 2.63 -7.30 -14.81
C THR A 442 1.61 -8.38 -14.48
N MET A 443 1.35 -8.59 -13.18
CA MET A 443 0.30 -9.50 -12.76
C MET A 443 -0.46 -8.96 -11.55
N GLU A 444 -1.75 -9.21 -11.49
CA GLU A 444 -2.66 -8.82 -10.41
C GLU A 444 -3.46 -10.03 -9.94
N TYR A 445 -3.81 -10.09 -8.65
CA TYR A 445 -4.71 -11.14 -8.17
C TYR A 445 -6.08 -10.98 -8.84
N LEU A 446 -6.63 -12.08 -9.35
CA LEU A 446 -7.95 -12.10 -9.94
C LEU A 446 -8.97 -12.72 -8.99
N LYS A 447 -8.75 -13.99 -8.66
CA LYS A 447 -9.69 -14.83 -7.92
C LYS A 447 -8.97 -16.08 -7.41
N HIS A 448 -9.60 -16.78 -6.48
CA HIS A 448 -9.26 -18.14 -6.13
C HIS A 448 -10.05 -19.13 -7.01
N THR A 449 -9.39 -20.20 -7.47
CA THR A 449 -10.05 -21.30 -8.19
C THR A 449 -9.67 -22.64 -7.61
N GLN A 450 -10.52 -23.64 -7.78
CA GLN A 450 -10.22 -25.01 -7.35
C GLN A 450 -8.98 -25.55 -8.08
N VAL A 451 -8.04 -26.10 -7.32
CA VAL A 451 -6.86 -26.78 -7.87
C VAL A 451 -7.27 -28.06 -8.61
N PRO A 452 -6.51 -28.50 -9.63
CA PRO A 452 -6.70 -29.82 -10.24
C PRO A 452 -6.59 -30.95 -9.21
N ARG A 453 -7.36 -32.04 -9.39
CA ARG A 453 -7.38 -33.18 -8.45
C ARG A 453 -6.00 -33.74 -8.14
N ASN A 454 -5.15 -33.88 -9.14
CA ASN A 454 -3.79 -34.40 -8.95
C ASN A 454 -2.97 -33.50 -8.02
N THR A 455 -3.06 -32.17 -8.19
CA THR A 455 -2.38 -31.19 -7.33
C THR A 455 -2.96 -31.22 -5.91
N GLN A 456 -4.27 -31.39 -5.76
CA GLN A 456 -4.89 -31.55 -4.44
C GLN A 456 -4.35 -32.78 -3.71
N GLU A 457 -4.25 -33.92 -4.38
CA GLU A 457 -3.71 -35.17 -3.81
C GLU A 457 -2.23 -35.03 -3.42
N GLU A 458 -1.45 -34.24 -4.16
CA GLU A 458 -0.06 -33.92 -3.81
C GLU A 458 0.04 -33.02 -2.58
N LEU A 459 -0.80 -31.98 -2.50
CA LEU A 459 -0.82 -31.05 -1.36
C LEU A 459 -1.34 -31.69 -0.06
N MET A 460 -2.11 -32.77 -0.16
CA MET A 460 -2.62 -33.53 0.99
C MET A 460 -1.61 -34.53 1.57
N LYS A 461 -0.48 -34.76 0.91
CA LYS A 461 0.62 -35.61 1.41
C LYS A 461 1.59 -34.77 2.22
#